data_AF-A0A7W4EVI8-F1
#
_entry.id   AF-A0A7W4EVI8-F1
#
_cell.length_a   1.000
_cell.length_b   1.000
_cell.length_c   1.000
_cell.angle_alpha   90.00
_cell.angle_beta   90.00
_cell.angle_gamma   90.00
#
_symmetry.space_group_name_H-M   'P 1'
#
loop_
_entity.id
_entity.type
_entity.pdbx_description
1 polymer ?
#
loop_
_entity_poly.entity_id
_entity_poly.type
_entity_poly.pdbx_seq_one_letter_code
_entity_poly.pdbx_strand_id
1 'polypeptide(L)' 'MNSLRVDKLRKRLAQCHAQPVFFTAFANRASFRRWAADIAWETEVWIAETPDHLIHYNGHRFLDLFGES' A
#
# COMPACT_ATOMS: atom_id res chain seq x y z
N MET A 1 5.45 -5.66 0.32
CA MET A 1 5.52 -6.09 -1.11
C MET A 1 6.56 -5.21 -1.80
N ASN A 2 7.52 -5.75 -2.56
CA ASN A 2 8.55 -4.91 -3.20
C ASN A 2 8.08 -4.30 -4.54
N SER A 3 8.79 -3.28 -5.02
CA SER A 3 8.43 -2.52 -6.23
C SER A 3 8.30 -3.40 -7.48
N LEU A 4 9.24 -4.34 -7.67
CA LEU A 4 9.22 -5.27 -8.79
C LEU A 4 7.93 -6.08 -8.87
N ARG A 5 7.39 -6.51 -7.72
CA ARG A 5 6.13 -7.26 -7.68
C ARG A 5 4.94 -6.36 -8.01
N VAL A 6 4.92 -5.13 -7.50
CA VAL A 6 3.88 -4.15 -7.78
C VAL A 6 3.81 -3.86 -9.28
N ASP A 7 4.94 -3.61 -9.93
CA ASP A 7 4.99 -3.32 -11.37
C ASP A 7 4.48 -4.48 -12.23
N LYS A 8 4.84 -5.72 -11.86
CA LYS A 8 4.34 -6.92 -12.54
C LYS A 8 2.83 -7.06 -12.42
N LEU A 9 2.27 -6.77 -11.24
CA LEU A 9 0.82 -6.83 -11.01
C LEU A 9 0.09 -5.70 -11.74
N ARG A 10 0.62 -4.47 -11.71
CA ARG A 10 0.07 -3.33 -12.48
C ARG A 10 -0.04 -3.66 -13.96
N LYS A 11 1.00 -4.23 -14.55
CA LYS A 11 0.98 -4.67 -15.96
C LYS A 11 -0.08 -5.74 -16.23
N ARG A 12 -0.24 -6.70 -15.33
CA ARG A 12 -1.27 -7.75 -15.46
C ARG A 12 -2.69 -7.22 -15.29
N LEU A 13 -2.86 -6.15 -14.51
CA LEU A 13 -4.14 -5.52 -14.23
C LEU A 13 -4.42 -4.32 -15.17
N ALA A 14 -3.62 -4.12 -16.23
CA ALA A 14 -3.73 -2.96 -17.11
C ALA A 14 -5.10 -2.86 -17.84
N GLN A 15 -5.82 -3.96 -17.98
CA GLN A 15 -7.17 -4.01 -18.57
C GLN A 15 -8.28 -4.10 -17.53
N CYS A 16 -7.95 -4.05 -16.23
CA CYS A 16 -8.94 -4.04 -15.17
C CYS A 16 -9.60 -2.64 -15.11
N HIS A 17 -10.93 -2.59 -15.21
CA HIS A 17 -11.67 -1.33 -15.04
C HIS A 17 -11.67 -0.84 -13.59
N ALA A 18 -11.46 -1.73 -12.62
CA ALA A 18 -11.32 -1.36 -11.22
C ALA A 18 -9.90 -0.87 -10.94
N GLN A 19 -9.78 0.17 -10.11
CA GLN A 19 -8.48 0.68 -9.70
C GLN A 19 -7.81 -0.28 -8.72
N PRO A 20 -6.61 -0.81 -9.04
CA PRO A 20 -5.92 -1.71 -8.13
C PRO A 20 -5.39 -0.97 -6.91
N VAL A 21 -5.60 -1.58 -5.74
CA VAL A 21 -5.04 -1.16 -4.45
C VAL A 21 -4.18 -2.31 -3.93
N PHE A 22 -3.01 -1.99 -3.38
CA PHE A 22 -2.01 -2.99 -3.00
C PHE A 22 -1.64 -2.80 -1.54
N PHE A 23 -1.99 -3.76 -0.68
CA PHE A 23 -1.61 -3.69 0.73
C PHE A 23 -0.77 -4.88 1.17
N THR A 24 0.13 -4.66 2.13
CA THR A 24 0.89 -5.71 2.81
C THR A 24 0.40 -5.84 4.26
N ALA A 25 -0.01 -7.05 4.66
CA ALA A 25 -0.47 -7.31 6.02
C ALA A 25 0.67 -7.90 6.88
N PHE A 26 0.76 -7.44 8.13
CA PHE A 26 1.66 -7.99 9.13
C PHE A 26 0.89 -8.38 10.39
N ALA A 27 1.30 -9.46 11.05
CA ALA A 27 0.72 -9.86 12.34
C ALA A 27 1.01 -8.83 13.44
N ASN A 28 2.21 -8.22 13.42
CA ASN A 28 2.64 -7.28 14.44
C ASN A 28 3.63 -6.24 13.90
N ARG A 29 3.84 -5.18 14.69
CA ARG A 29 4.75 -4.07 14.36
C ARG A 29 6.20 -4.53 14.26
N ALA A 30 6.61 -5.58 14.98
CA ALA A 30 7.97 -6.09 14.92
C ALA A 30 8.29 -6.74 13.57
N SER A 31 7.35 -7.50 13.01
CA SER A 31 7.44 -8.05 11.66
C SER A 31 7.46 -6.93 10.62
N PHE A 32 6.58 -5.94 10.74
CA PHE A 32 6.57 -4.77 9.84
C PHE A 32 7.93 -4.05 9.80
N ARG A 33 8.52 -3.73 10.96
CA ARG A 33 9.81 -3.00 11.04
C ARG A 33 10.95 -3.67 10.26
N ARG A 34 10.97 -4.99 10.20
CA ARG A 34 12.00 -5.75 9.46
C ARG A 34 11.95 -5.51 7.95
N TRP A 35 10.76 -5.20 7.43
CA TRP A 35 10.50 -5.07 5.99
C TRP A 35 10.19 -3.64 5.57
N ALA A 36 10.14 -2.69 6.50
CA ALA A 36 9.64 -1.34 6.28
C ALA A 36 10.38 -0.60 5.15
N ALA A 37 11.67 -0.88 4.95
CA ALA A 37 12.48 -0.27 3.89
C ALA A 37 12.27 -0.90 2.49
N ASP A 38 11.78 -2.14 2.43
CA ASP A 38 11.60 -2.90 1.18
C ASP A 38 10.17 -2.80 0.62
N ILE A 39 9.27 -2.20 1.37
CA ILE A 39 7.88 -2.00 0.94
C ILE A 39 7.85 -0.93 -0.13
N ALA A 40 7.21 -1.25 -1.25
CA ALA A 40 7.03 -0.33 -2.36
C ALA A 40 6.22 0.90 -1.95
N TRP A 41 6.62 2.06 -2.47
CA TRP A 41 5.76 3.25 -2.48
C TRP A 41 4.45 2.98 -3.23
N GLU A 42 3.45 3.83 -2.99
CA GLU A 42 2.08 3.74 -3.52
C GLU A 42 1.39 2.41 -3.14
N THR A 43 1.64 1.95 -1.91
CA THR A 43 1.01 0.78 -1.31
C THR A 43 0.61 1.06 0.13
N GLU A 44 -0.28 0.25 0.68
CA GLU A 44 -0.75 0.34 2.05
C GLU A 44 -0.16 -0.78 2.92
N VAL A 45 -0.12 -0.54 4.23
CA VAL A 45 0.25 -1.54 5.22
C VAL A 45 -0.83 -1.63 6.28
N TRP A 46 -1.24 -2.86 6.57
CA TRP A 46 -2.17 -3.19 7.64
C TRP A 46 -1.46 -4.04 8.70
N ILE A 47 -1.74 -3.79 9.98
CA ILE A 47 -1.12 -4.51 11.10
C ILE A 47 -2.22 -5.02 12.02
N ALA A 48 -2.24 -6.33 12.27
CA ALA A 48 -3.30 -6.97 13.05
C ALA A 48 -3.40 -6.48 14.51
N GLU A 49 -2.28 -6.03 15.11
CA GLU A 49 -2.27 -5.41 16.44
C GLU A 49 -3.04 -4.07 16.52
N THR A 50 -3.21 -3.39 15.39
CA THR A 50 -3.93 -2.11 15.29
C THR A 50 -4.87 -2.18 14.10
N PRO A 51 -5.92 -3.03 14.16
CA PRO A 51 -6.70 -3.43 13.00
C PRO A 51 -7.49 -2.28 12.37
N ASP A 52 -7.79 -1.24 13.15
CA ASP A 52 -8.53 -0.04 12.72
C ASP A 52 -7.65 0.98 11.98
N HIS A 53 -6.35 0.71 11.83
CA HIS A 53 -5.39 1.65 11.27
C HIS A 53 -4.69 1.10 10.02
N LEU A 54 -4.39 2.00 9.09
CA LEU A 54 -3.56 1.74 7.90
C LEU A 54 -2.39 2.70 7.86
N ILE A 55 -1.25 2.22 7.34
CA ILE A 55 -0.10 3.07 7.03
C ILE A 55 -0.05 3.20 5.51
N HIS A 56 -0.09 4.43 5.00
CA HIS A 56 -0.03 4.72 3.56
C HIS A 56 1.41 5.09 3.16
N TYR A 57 2.05 4.26 2.33
CA TYR A 57 3.36 4.56 1.77
C TYR A 57 3.16 5.37 0.49
N ASN A 58 3.38 6.69 0.55
CA ASN A 58 3.14 7.68 -0.52
C ASN A 58 1.65 7.91 -0.86
N GLY A 59 0.98 8.68 0.00
CA GLY A 59 -0.45 8.95 -0.08
C GLY A 59 -0.83 10.26 -0.74
N HIS A 60 -0.32 10.63 -1.92
CA HIS A 60 -0.81 11.84 -2.62
C HIS A 60 -2.35 11.82 -2.74
N ARG A 61 -2.93 10.64 -3.00
CA ARG A 61 -4.35 10.35 -2.97
C ARG A 61 -5.09 10.71 -1.67
N PHE A 62 -4.38 10.70 -0.54
CA PHE A 62 -4.91 10.95 0.80
C PHE A 62 -4.36 12.24 1.42
N LEU A 63 -3.52 12.98 0.70
CA LEU A 63 -2.95 14.27 1.09
C LEU A 63 -3.69 15.44 0.44
N ASP A 64 -4.55 15.19 -0.55
CA ASP A 64 -5.50 16.19 -1.03
C ASP A 64 -6.56 16.46 0.04
N LEU A 65 -6.40 17.58 0.73
CA LEU A 65 -7.31 18.05 1.77
C LEU A 65 -8.60 18.68 1.24
N PHE A 66 -8.77 18.82 -0.07
CA PHE A 66 -9.97 19.45 -0.64
C PHE A 66 -10.32 18.80 -1.98
N GLY A 67 -11.53 18.26 -2.07
CA GLY A 67 -12.13 17.93 -3.35
C GLY A 67 -12.57 19.20 -4.06
N GLU A 68 -11.76 19.71 -4.98
CA GLU A 68 -12.11 20.55 -6.15
C GLU A 68 -10.91 20.40 -7.13
N SER A 69 -10.99 20.15 -8.43
CA SER A 69 -12.04 20.09 -9.47
C SER A 69 -11.66 19.05 -10.52
#